data_AF-A0A1C5AC69-F1
#
_entry.id   AF-A0A1C5AC69-F1
#
_cell.length_a   1.000
_cell.length_b   1.000
_cell.length_c   1.000
_cell.angle_alpha   90.00
_cell.angle_beta   90.00
_cell.angle_gamma   90.00
#
_symmetry.space_group_name_H-M   'P 1'
#
loop_
_entity.id
_entity.type
_entity.pdbx_description
1 polymer ?
#
loop_
_entity_poly.entity_id
_entity_poly.type
_entity_poly.pdbx_seq_one_letter_code
_entity_poly.pdbx_strand_id
1 'polypeptide(L)'
;MTELAPWLDQQITAAETRTRELLYWAQQTILTLQDPKLLGKHIPGWHDWPKAEQMCRERLAELDAMRAVLTEHAPERVGILPVCAVCADPPAYDATWRDYPCHTVRSLAAAFSTEPGYQPEWIPHD
;
A
#
# COMPACT_ATOMS: atom_id res chain seq x y z
N MET A 1 -8.69 8.62 -19.12
CA MET A 1 -8.48 7.48 -18.20
C MET A 1 -7.78 8.04 -16.99
N THR A 2 -8.33 7.87 -15.79
CA THR A 2 -7.77 8.44 -14.57
C THR A 2 -6.44 7.78 -14.22
N GLU A 3 -5.39 8.59 -14.10
CA GLU A 3 -4.00 8.16 -13.87
C GLU A 3 -3.75 7.64 -12.44
N LEU A 4 -4.72 7.83 -11.54
CA LEU A 4 -4.60 7.48 -10.12
C LEU A 4 -4.34 5.99 -9.88
N ALA A 5 -5.07 5.08 -10.52
CA ALA A 5 -4.91 3.63 -10.28
C ALA A 5 -3.52 3.11 -10.67
N PRO A 6 -3.03 3.40 -11.90
CA PRO A 6 -1.67 3.03 -12.29
C PRO A 6 -0.59 3.68 -11.42
N TRP A 7 -0.77 4.95 -11.05
CA TRP A 7 0.17 5.62 -10.14
C TRP A 7 0.18 4.97 -8.75
N LEU A 8 -0.99 4.62 -8.20
CA LEU A 8 -1.10 3.99 -6.89
C LEU A 8 -0.48 2.59 -6.87
N ASP A 9 -0.68 1.80 -7.93
CA ASP A 9 -0.04 0.49 -8.08
C ASP A 9 1.49 0.61 -8.11
N GLN A 10 2.01 1.64 -8.80
CA GLN A 10 3.44 1.96 -8.80
C GLN A 10 3.94 2.31 -7.39
N GLN A 11 3.21 3.15 -6.64
CA GLN A 11 3.60 3.52 -5.28
C GLN A 11 3.58 2.33 -4.32
N ILE A 12 2.56 1.47 -4.40
CA ILE A 12 2.48 0.25 -3.60
C ILE A 12 3.65 -0.68 -3.92
N THR A 13 3.98 -0.86 -5.20
CA THR A 13 5.12 -1.68 -5.64
C THR A 13 6.47 -1.11 -5.17
N ALA A 14 6.65 0.21 -5.24
CA ALA A 14 7.85 0.86 -4.74
C ALA A 14 7.98 0.72 -3.22
N ALA A 15 6.89 0.92 -2.48
CA ALA A 15 6.86 0.75 -1.03
C ALA A 15 7.12 -0.70 -0.60
N GLU A 16 6.57 -1.67 -1.34
CA GLU A 16 6.85 -3.09 -1.11
C GLU A 16 8.33 -3.40 -1.29
N THR A 17 8.92 -2.91 -2.39
CA THR A 17 10.34 -3.14 -2.71
C THR A 17 11.23 -2.64 -1.57
N ARG A 18 11.03 -1.39 -1.13
CA ARG A 18 11.76 -0.81 0.02
C ARG A 18 11.54 -1.60 1.31
N THR A 19 10.32 -2.08 1.55
CA THR A 19 9.98 -2.85 2.75
C THR A 19 10.65 -4.23 2.75
N ARG A 20 10.68 -4.91 1.59
CA ARG A 20 11.37 -6.19 1.42
C ARG A 20 12.88 -6.05 1.56
N GLU A 21 13.47 -4.98 1.04
CA GLU A 21 14.89 -4.68 1.23
C GLU A 21 15.22 -4.50 2.72
N LEU A 22 14.44 -3.70 3.45
CA LEU A 22 14.64 -3.51 4.89
C LEU A 22 14.46 -4.82 5.68
N LEU A 23 13.46 -5.62 5.33
CA LEU A 23 13.23 -6.94 5.94
C LEU A 23 14.44 -7.86 5.73
N TYR A 24 14.97 -7.90 4.52
CA TYR A 24 16.18 -8.65 4.21
C TYR A 24 17.35 -8.22 5.10
N TRP A 25 17.58 -6.91 5.23
CA TRP A 25 18.64 -6.39 6.10
C TRP A 25 18.43 -6.72 7.57
N ALA A 26 17.19 -6.62 8.08
CA ALA A 26 16.88 -7.00 9.45
C ALA A 26 17.19 -8.49 9.71
N GLN A 27 16.78 -9.37 8.79
CA GLN A 27 17.03 -10.81 8.90
C GLN A 27 18.51 -11.16 8.79
N GLN A 28 19.23 -10.57 7.83
CA GLN A 28 20.69 -10.76 7.70
C GLN A 28 21.43 -10.28 8.95
N THR A 29 20.99 -9.18 9.55
CA THR A 29 21.60 -8.65 10.77
C THR A 29 21.35 -9.58 11.94
N ILE A 30 20.13 -10.08 12.13
CA ILE A 30 19.80 -11.05 13.17
C ILE A 30 20.66 -12.31 13.02
N LEU A 31 20.80 -12.85 11.81
CA LEU A 31 21.65 -14.02 11.55
C LEU A 31 23.13 -13.74 11.83
N THR A 32 23.61 -12.56 11.45
CA THR A 32 24.99 -12.14 11.72
C THR A 32 25.26 -12.04 13.22
N LEU A 33 24.32 -11.48 13.98
CA LEU A 33 24.40 -11.35 15.44
C LEU A 33 24.44 -12.70 16.17
N GLN A 34 23.93 -13.76 15.55
CA GLN A 34 24.00 -15.12 16.08
C GLN A 34 25.35 -15.80 15.85
N ASP A 35 26.29 -15.18 15.10
CA ASP A 35 27.65 -15.70 14.94
C ASP A 35 28.35 -15.79 16.32
N PRO A 36 28.84 -16.98 16.73
CA PRO A 36 29.59 -17.16 17.97
C PRO A 36 30.79 -16.20 18.12
N LYS A 37 31.38 -15.71 17.01
CA LYS A 37 32.48 -14.74 17.01
C LYS A 37 32.09 -13.34 17.51
N LEU A 38 30.79 -13.06 17.62
CA LEU A 38 30.25 -11.80 18.13
C LEU A 38 29.79 -11.88 19.60
N LEU A 39 29.81 -13.07 20.21
CA LEU A 39 29.47 -13.24 21.63
C LEU A 39 30.38 -12.37 22.51
N GLY A 40 29.77 -11.61 23.41
CA GLY A 40 30.46 -10.70 24.33
C GLY A 40 30.86 -9.35 23.74
N LYS A 41 30.61 -9.09 22.46
CA LYS A 41 30.82 -7.77 21.83
C LYS A 41 29.57 -6.91 21.99
N HIS A 42 29.75 -5.65 22.37
CA HIS A 42 28.64 -4.69 22.41
C HIS A 42 28.30 -4.23 20.99
N ILE A 43 27.05 -4.44 20.58
CA ILE A 43 26.53 -3.99 19.28
C ILE A 43 25.34 -3.07 19.53
N PRO A 44 25.44 -1.76 19.31
CA PRO A 44 24.33 -0.83 19.55
C PRO A 44 23.07 -1.21 18.76
N GLY A 45 21.89 -1.09 19.37
CA GLY A 45 20.59 -1.31 18.70
C GLY A 45 20.30 -2.77 18.30
N TRP A 46 21.11 -3.74 18.73
CA TRP A 46 20.97 -5.13 18.31
C TRP A 46 19.60 -5.77 18.64
N HIS A 47 18.94 -5.26 19.69
CA HIS A 47 17.64 -5.74 20.16
C HIS A 47 16.46 -5.15 19.38
N ASP A 48 16.69 -4.14 18.54
CA ASP A 48 15.63 -3.49 17.77
C ASP A 48 15.31 -4.24 16.47
N TRP A 49 16.22 -5.09 15.99
CA TRP A 49 16.06 -5.80 14.72
C TRP A 49 14.85 -6.73 14.65
N PRO A 50 14.51 -7.52 15.70
CA PRO A 50 13.27 -8.30 15.70
C PRO A 50 12.02 -7.43 15.56
N LYS A 51 12.01 -6.23 16.17
CA LYS A 51 10.90 -5.29 16.04
C LYS A 51 10.84 -4.71 14.62
N ALA A 52 11.99 -4.38 14.03
CA ALA A 52 12.06 -3.93 12.63
C ALA A 52 11.53 -5.02 11.68
N GLU A 53 11.89 -6.28 11.90
CA GLU A 53 11.34 -7.42 11.14
C GLU A 53 9.81 -7.51 11.26
N GLN A 54 9.28 -7.40 12.48
CA GLN A 54 7.83 -7.40 12.70
C GLN A 54 7.13 -6.25 11.96
N MET A 55 7.65 -5.02 12.09
CA MET A 55 7.10 -3.84 11.41
C MET A 55 7.12 -4.00 9.88
N CYS A 56 8.18 -4.59 9.32
CA CYS A 56 8.23 -4.88 7.89
C CYS A 56 7.17 -5.90 7.47
N ARG A 57 6.94 -6.95 8.25
CA ARG A 57 5.90 -7.96 7.95
C ARG A 57 4.50 -7.36 8.00
N GLU A 58 4.21 -6.56 9.02
CA GLU A 58 2.94 -5.83 9.15
C GLU A 58 2.74 -4.89 7.94
N ARG A 59 3.78 -4.15 7.56
CA ARG A 59 3.72 -3.26 6.41
C ARG A 59 3.50 -4.00 5.08
N LEU A 60 4.10 -5.17 4.88
CA LEU A 60 3.84 -5.99 3.69
C LEU A 60 2.37 -6.45 3.63
N ALA A 61 1.81 -6.87 4.77
CA ALA A 61 0.40 -7.25 4.83
C ALA A 61 -0.55 -6.07 4.54
N GLU A 62 -0.22 -4.87 5.02
CA GLU A 62 -0.96 -3.65 4.67
C GLU A 62 -0.92 -3.36 3.17
N LEU A 63 0.25 -3.46 2.54
CA LEU A 63 0.40 -3.23 1.10
C LEU A 63 -0.36 -4.26 0.26
N ASP A 64 -0.36 -5.52 0.68
CA ASP A 64 -1.18 -6.56 0.06
C ASP A 64 -2.68 -6.29 0.19
N ALA A 65 -3.12 -5.80 1.36
CA ALA A 65 -4.50 -5.37 1.56
C ALA A 65 -4.86 -4.18 0.66
N MET A 66 -3.97 -3.18 0.52
CA MET A 66 -4.18 -2.05 -0.39
C MET A 66 -4.33 -2.51 -1.85
N ARG A 67 -3.56 -3.50 -2.31
CA ARG A 67 -3.72 -4.10 -3.65
C ARG A 67 -5.05 -4.81 -3.82
N ALA A 68 -5.49 -5.54 -2.81
CA ALA A 68 -6.78 -6.21 -2.85
C ALA A 68 -7.92 -5.19 -3.03
N VAL A 69 -7.91 -4.10 -2.25
CA VAL A 69 -8.89 -3.00 -2.41
C VAL A 69 -8.77 -2.35 -3.79
N LEU A 70 -7.56 -2.06 -4.29
CA LEU A 70 -7.38 -1.47 -5.62
C LEU A 70 -7.93 -2.39 -6.73
N THR A 71 -7.78 -3.70 -6.57
CA THR A 71 -8.28 -4.72 -7.49
C THR A 71 -9.80 -4.82 -7.43
N GLU A 72 -10.37 -4.84 -6.23
CA GLU A 72 -11.81 -4.91 -6.00
C GLU A 72 -12.52 -3.70 -6.59
N HIS A 73 -11.96 -2.50 -6.39
CA HIS A 73 -12.48 -1.25 -6.91
C HIS A 73 -12.08 -0.94 -8.36
N ALA A 74 -11.57 -1.91 -9.12
CA ALA A 74 -11.19 -1.71 -10.51
C ALA A 74 -12.36 -1.10 -11.33
N PRO A 75 -12.08 -0.15 -12.24
CA PRO A 75 -13.13 0.51 -13.00
C PRO A 75 -13.81 -0.47 -13.96
N GLU A 76 -15.14 -0.54 -13.88
CA GLU A 76 -15.97 -1.13 -14.93
C GLU A 76 -16.38 -0.07 -15.95
N ARG A 77 -16.81 -0.48 -17.13
CA ARG A 77 -17.29 0.42 -18.18
C ARG A 77 -18.81 0.36 -18.27
N VAL A 78 -19.47 1.47 -18.00
CA VAL A 78 -20.89 1.68 -18.30
C VAL A 78 -20.99 2.75 -19.38
N GLY A 79 -21.26 2.33 -20.62
CA GLY A 79 -21.15 3.20 -21.78
C GLY A 79 -19.71 3.67 -22.00
N ILE A 80 -19.47 4.99 -21.97
CA ILE A 80 -18.14 5.60 -22.12
C ILE A 80 -17.46 5.97 -20.79
N LEU A 81 -18.18 5.90 -19.67
CA LEU A 81 -17.70 6.37 -18.37
C LEU A 81 -17.12 5.20 -17.55
N PRO A 82 -15.93 5.35 -16.94
CA PRO A 82 -15.42 4.40 -15.97
C PRO A 82 -16.14 4.59 -14.63
N VAL A 83 -16.69 3.51 -14.09
CA VAL A 83 -17.47 3.52 -12.84
C VAL A 83 -16.93 2.47 -11.88
N CYS A 84 -17.10 2.70 -10.58
CA CYS A 84 -16.74 1.71 -9.57
C CYS A 84 -17.98 0.87 -9.21
N ALA A 85 -17.99 -0.41 -9.57
CA ALA A 85 -19.11 -1.31 -9.31
C ALA A 85 -19.29 -1.64 -7.82
N VAL A 86 -18.19 -1.65 -7.04
CA VAL A 86 -18.23 -1.91 -5.59
C VAL A 86 -18.94 -0.78 -4.84
N CYS A 87 -18.75 0.47 -5.26
CA CYS A 87 -19.38 1.61 -4.61
C CYS A 87 -20.82 1.85 -5.07
N ALA A 88 -21.33 1.05 -6.00
CA ALA A 88 -22.74 1.00 -6.36
C ALA A 88 -23.44 -0.02 -5.46
N ASP A 89 -23.87 0.39 -4.27
CA ASP A 89 -24.48 -0.52 -3.28
C ASP A 89 -25.78 -1.16 -3.81
N PRO A 90 -25.99 -2.48 -3.64
CA PRO A 90 -27.30 -3.10 -3.73
C PRO A 90 -28.15 -2.76 -2.48
N PRO A 91 -29.47 -2.50 -2.59
CA PRO A 91 -30.29 -2.63 -3.78
C PRO A 91 -30.29 -1.34 -4.59
N ALA A 92 -30.10 -1.46 -5.91
CA ALA A 92 -30.03 -0.41 -6.92
C ALA A 92 -31.31 0.43 -7.09
N TYR A 93 -31.88 0.96 -6.02
CA TYR A 93 -33.05 1.85 -6.08
C TYR A 93 -32.68 3.28 -6.47
N ASP A 94 -31.41 3.70 -6.36
CA ASP A 94 -30.98 5.02 -6.84
C ASP A 94 -30.26 4.99 -8.21
N ALA A 95 -29.83 3.81 -8.70
CA ALA A 95 -29.11 3.63 -9.96
C ALA A 95 -27.93 4.60 -10.15
N THR A 96 -27.35 5.13 -9.07
CA THR A 96 -26.27 6.10 -9.17
C THR A 96 -24.93 5.37 -9.24
N TRP A 97 -24.48 5.15 -10.47
CA TRP A 97 -23.09 4.75 -10.71
C TRP A 97 -22.16 5.78 -10.09
N ARG A 98 -21.19 5.34 -9.28
CA ARG A 98 -20.16 6.24 -8.76
C ARG A 98 -19.01 6.34 -9.74
N ASP A 99 -18.68 7.58 -10.10
CA ASP A 99 -17.55 7.88 -10.96
C ASP A 99 -16.26 7.29 -10.40
N TYR A 100 -15.45 6.72 -11.28
CA TYR A 100 -14.11 6.31 -10.96
C TYR A 100 -13.11 7.45 -11.18
N PRO A 101 -12.13 7.67 -10.29
CA PRO A 101 -11.86 6.94 -9.06
C PRO A 101 -12.84 7.32 -7.95
N CYS A 102 -13.35 6.30 -7.26
CA CYS A 102 -14.26 6.47 -6.13
C CYS A 102 -13.51 6.97 -4.88
N HIS A 103 -14.28 7.38 -3.86
CA HIS A 103 -13.75 7.84 -2.57
C HIS A 103 -12.75 6.84 -1.97
N THR A 104 -13.04 5.53 -1.98
CA THR A 104 -12.14 4.51 -1.41
C THR A 104 -10.76 4.51 -2.07
N VAL A 105 -10.68 4.55 -3.40
CA VAL A 105 -9.40 4.58 -4.13
C VAL A 105 -8.63 5.87 -3.83
N ARG A 106 -9.33 7.01 -3.71
CA ARG A 106 -8.73 8.29 -3.31
C ARG A 106 -8.19 8.23 -1.88
N SER A 107 -8.91 7.57 -0.96
CA SER A 107 -8.48 7.40 0.42
C SER A 107 -7.24 6.51 0.55
N LEU A 108 -7.10 5.49 -0.30
CA LEU A 108 -5.83 4.75 -0.40
C LEU A 108 -4.67 5.65 -0.85
N ALA A 109 -4.91 6.52 -1.83
CA ALA A 109 -3.89 7.42 -2.34
C ALA A 109 -3.40 8.44 -1.30
N ALA A 110 -4.24 8.79 -0.31
CA ALA A 110 -3.85 9.68 0.78
C ALA A 110 -2.67 9.15 1.61
N ALA A 111 -2.51 7.82 1.72
CA ALA A 111 -1.37 7.19 2.37
C ALA A 111 -0.02 7.47 1.66
N PHE A 112 -0.07 7.92 0.40
CA PHE A 112 1.08 8.25 -0.44
C PHE A 112 1.10 9.74 -0.81
N SER A 113 0.39 10.60 -0.05
CA SER A 113 0.27 12.04 -0.36
C SER A 113 1.59 12.81 -0.37
N THR A 114 2.64 12.27 0.25
CA THR A 114 3.99 12.85 0.25
C THR A 114 4.87 12.35 -0.90
N GLU A 115 4.40 11.35 -1.67
CA GLU A 115 5.17 10.78 -2.77
C GLU A 115 5.11 11.65 -4.04
N PRO A 116 6.18 11.68 -4.85
CA PRO A 116 6.19 12.44 -6.09
C PRO A 116 5.06 12.04 -7.04
N GLY A 117 4.45 13.05 -7.67
CA GLY A 117 3.36 12.85 -8.64
C GLY A 117 1.98 12.71 -8.00
N TYR A 118 1.84 12.81 -6.67
CA TYR A 118 0.54 12.96 -6.03
C TYR A 118 -0.15 14.25 -6.51
N GLN A 119 -1.39 14.13 -7.00
CA GLN A 119 -2.15 15.27 -7.54
C GLN A 119 -3.23 15.74 -6.54
N PRO A 120 -3.47 17.06 -6.40
CA PRO A 120 -4.51 17.59 -5.51
C PRO A 120 -5.91 17.08 -5.83
N GLU A 121 -6.18 16.79 -7.10
CA GLU A 121 -7.45 16.22 -7.55
C GLU A 121 -7.68 14.79 -7.08
N TRP A 122 -6.72 14.13 -6.42
CA TRP A 122 -6.88 12.80 -5.81
C TRP A 122 -7.20 12.85 -4.32
N ILE A 123 -7.31 14.05 -3.74
CA ILE A 123 -7.77 14.22 -2.37
C ILE A 123 -9.19 13.63 -2.25
N PRO A 124 -9.48 12.82 -1.21
CA PRO A 124 -10.83 12.35 -0.95
C PRO A 124 -11.78 13.54 -0.71
N HIS A 125 -12.94 13.51 -1.35
CA HIS A 125 -14.03 14.45 -1.11
C HIS A 125 -15.22 13.71 -0.50
N ASP A 126 -15.96 14.39 0.38
CA ASP A 126 -17.18 13.89 1.01
C ASP A 126 -18.38 13.91 0.05
#